data_AF-A0A0J6SVL5-F1
#
_entry.id   AF-A0A0J6SVL5-F1
#
_cell.length_a   1.000
_cell.length_b   1.000
_cell.length_c   1.000
_cell.angle_alpha   90.00
_cell.angle_beta   90.00
_cell.angle_gamma   90.00
#
_symmetry.space_group_name_H-M   'P 1'
#
loop_
_entity.id
_entity.type
_entity.pdbx_description
1 polymer ?
#
loop_
_entity_poly.entity_id
_entity_poly.type
_entity_poly.pdbx_seq_one_letter_code
_entity_poly.pdbx_strand_id
1 'polypeptide(L)'
;MAGPIQIILNTEDFEQKRDVGGGGPRRDFFAHRDAEFRAHKRTLITQLATVGATIRDQPQGPLGIIKVILRRDAWAKSHRPVRTLFKPGRITLVGGGDLGEMYFEATPPLLDAIAREIARAEEHTRTKLDERTGRQVPHPTSLKSETGAVERIELYGPEDRRDFSVEAAVTWLSNPVTGSSYQVELFEVPPPHDTWDAKGGARQHLYRTFLEGLAAVGQGLSVFRLPRSENEDPQIAVRVARTAAPVL
;
A
#
# COMPACT_ATOMS: atom_id res chain seq x y z
N MET A 1 -21.35 22.66 -28.71
CA MET A 1 -22.38 22.71 -27.65
C MET A 1 -21.66 22.66 -26.32
N ALA A 2 -21.66 23.74 -25.55
CA ALA A 2 -21.06 23.77 -24.22
C ALA A 2 -22.08 23.20 -23.23
N GLY A 3 -21.69 22.16 -22.49
CA GLY A 3 -22.51 21.61 -21.39
C GLY A 3 -22.64 22.64 -20.26
N PRO A 4 -23.72 22.56 -19.46
CA PRO A 4 -23.97 23.54 -18.41
C PRO A 4 -22.88 23.48 -17.33
N ILE A 5 -22.31 24.65 -17.01
CA ILE A 5 -21.39 24.83 -15.89
C ILE A 5 -22.24 25.09 -14.64
N GLN A 6 -22.14 24.22 -13.66
CA GLN A 6 -22.78 24.41 -12.35
C GLN A 6 -21.78 25.09 -11.41
N ILE A 7 -22.13 26.30 -10.96
CA ILE A 7 -21.35 27.08 -10.01
C ILE A 7 -22.02 26.95 -8.63
N ILE A 8 -21.31 26.37 -7.67
CA ILE A 8 -21.78 26.25 -6.28
C ILE A 8 -21.24 27.47 -5.51
N LEU A 9 -22.14 28.34 -5.09
CA LEU A 9 -21.80 29.61 -4.42
C LEU A 9 -21.70 29.49 -2.89
N ASN A 10 -22.22 28.40 -2.31
CA ASN A 10 -22.19 28.13 -0.87
C ASN A 10 -21.30 26.91 -0.57
N THR A 11 -19.99 27.03 -0.74
CA THR A 11 -19.04 25.97 -0.39
C THR A 11 -19.10 25.59 1.09
N GLU A 12 -19.40 26.56 1.96
CA GLU A 12 -19.46 26.39 3.42
C GLU A 12 -20.56 25.43 3.88
N ASP A 13 -21.70 25.34 3.16
CA ASP A 13 -22.79 24.41 3.47
C ASP A 13 -22.44 22.94 3.11
N PHE A 14 -21.41 22.74 2.28
CA PHE A 14 -20.90 21.41 1.90
C PHE A 14 -19.66 21.00 2.71
N GLU A 15 -19.03 21.94 3.42
CA GLU A 15 -17.93 21.67 4.34
C GLU A 15 -18.45 21.41 5.76
N GLN A 16 -19.16 20.29 5.94
CA GLN A 16 -19.32 19.76 7.29
C GLN A 16 -17.96 19.33 7.83
N LYS A 17 -17.50 19.98 8.92
CA LYS A 17 -16.45 19.43 9.78
C LYS A 17 -16.83 17.99 10.09
N ARG A 18 -16.09 17.04 9.50
CA ARG A 18 -16.28 15.62 9.75
C ARG A 18 -16.35 15.41 11.25
N ASP A 19 -17.43 14.79 11.71
CA ASP A 19 -17.53 14.35 13.09
C ASP A 19 -16.31 13.45 13.38
N VAL A 20 -15.44 13.91 14.26
CA VAL A 20 -14.15 13.26 14.58
C VAL A 20 -14.36 12.08 15.55
N GLY A 21 -15.59 11.88 16.03
CA GLY A 21 -15.98 10.81 16.93
C GLY A 21 -16.28 9.51 16.18
N GLY A 22 -15.26 8.73 15.84
CA GLY A 22 -15.49 7.47 15.12
C GLY A 22 -14.47 6.39 15.41
N GLY A 23 -14.80 5.49 16.34
CA GLY A 23 -14.06 4.27 16.60
C GLY A 23 -14.96 3.19 17.17
N GLY A 24 -15.38 2.23 16.33
CA GLY A 24 -16.08 1.04 16.82
C GLY A 24 -15.22 0.27 17.83
N PRO A 25 -15.84 -0.48 18.76
CA PRO A 25 -15.11 -1.31 19.71
C PRO A 25 -14.24 -2.33 18.97
N ARG A 26 -13.18 -2.80 19.64
CA ARG A 26 -12.33 -3.87 19.11
C ARG A 26 -13.17 -5.11 18.88
N ARG A 27 -13.03 -5.73 17.71
CA ARG A 27 -13.77 -6.93 17.33
C ARG A 27 -12.86 -8.14 17.38
N ASP A 28 -13.34 -9.22 17.97
CA ASP A 28 -12.69 -10.52 17.84
C ASP A 28 -13.24 -11.21 16.60
N PHE A 29 -12.47 -11.18 15.53
CA PHE A 29 -12.86 -11.77 14.24
C PHE A 29 -12.94 -13.30 14.31
N PHE A 30 -12.34 -13.91 15.33
CA PHE A 30 -12.28 -15.34 15.56
C PHE A 30 -12.89 -15.72 16.91
N ALA A 31 -13.87 -14.94 17.41
CA ALA A 31 -14.57 -15.25 18.65
C ALA A 31 -15.07 -16.70 18.65
N HIS A 32 -14.70 -17.45 19.69
CA HIS A 32 -14.99 -18.87 19.89
C HIS A 32 -14.39 -19.82 18.83
N ARG A 33 -13.46 -19.33 18.00
CA ARG A 33 -12.76 -20.08 16.93
C ARG A 33 -11.24 -20.03 17.13
N ASP A 34 -10.80 -20.30 18.35
CA ASP A 34 -9.39 -20.19 18.77
C ASP A 34 -8.44 -21.07 17.93
N ALA A 35 -8.89 -22.24 17.47
CA ALA A 35 -8.09 -23.10 16.60
C ALA A 35 -7.82 -22.45 15.23
N GLU A 36 -8.85 -21.84 14.63
CA GLU A 36 -8.73 -21.10 13.37
C GLU A 36 -7.82 -19.88 13.54
N PHE A 37 -7.94 -19.14 14.66
CA PHE A 37 -7.07 -17.99 14.93
C PHE A 37 -5.59 -18.40 15.04
N ARG A 38 -5.29 -19.54 15.70
CA ARG A 38 -3.93 -20.05 15.79
C ARG A 38 -3.36 -20.44 14.42
N ALA A 39 -4.15 -21.07 13.57
CA ALA A 39 -3.74 -21.39 12.20
C ALA A 39 -3.52 -20.11 11.35
N HIS A 40 -4.43 -19.14 11.48
CA HIS A 40 -4.34 -17.84 10.81
C HIS A 40 -3.07 -17.08 11.20
N LYS A 41 -2.79 -16.96 12.49
CA LYS A 41 -1.58 -16.34 13.05
C LYS A 41 -0.30 -16.96 12.48
N ARG A 42 -0.22 -18.29 12.39
CA ARG A 42 0.91 -18.99 11.77
C ARG A 42 1.04 -18.66 10.29
N THR A 43 -0.09 -18.62 9.58
CA THR A 43 -0.13 -18.27 8.15
C THR A 43 0.42 -16.86 7.90
N LEU A 44 -0.02 -15.86 8.68
CA LEU A 44 0.50 -14.49 8.56
C LEU A 44 2.00 -14.41 8.86
N ILE A 45 2.48 -15.13 9.88
CA ILE A 45 3.92 -15.18 10.21
C ILE A 45 4.71 -15.79 9.04
N THR A 46 4.22 -16.89 8.46
CA THR A 46 4.84 -17.51 7.29
C THR A 46 4.85 -16.57 6.08
N GLN A 47 3.75 -15.88 5.81
CA GLN A 47 3.67 -14.88 4.73
C GLN A 47 4.71 -13.77 4.92
N LEU A 48 4.83 -13.21 6.13
CA LEU A 48 5.84 -12.19 6.43
C LEU A 48 7.28 -12.71 6.23
N ALA A 49 7.55 -13.96 6.62
CA ALA A 49 8.86 -14.58 6.43
C ALA A 49 9.17 -14.80 4.93
N THR A 50 8.20 -15.30 4.17
CA THR A 50 8.33 -15.49 2.71
C THR A 50 8.57 -14.15 2.01
N VAL A 51 7.75 -13.15 2.29
CA VAL A 51 7.90 -11.79 1.72
C VAL A 51 9.26 -11.19 2.12
N GLY A 52 9.69 -11.37 3.37
CA GLY A 52 10.98 -10.89 3.85
C GLY A 52 12.17 -11.57 3.19
N ALA A 53 12.07 -12.86 2.86
CA ALA A 53 13.07 -13.55 2.05
C ALA A 53 13.11 -13.00 0.62
N THR A 54 11.96 -12.82 -0.03
CA THR A 54 11.89 -12.23 -1.37
C THR A 54 12.51 -10.83 -1.44
N ILE A 55 12.19 -9.95 -0.48
CA ILE A 55 12.78 -8.60 -0.41
C ILE A 55 14.29 -8.63 -0.17
N ARG A 56 14.80 -9.65 0.54
CA ARG A 56 16.23 -9.79 0.79
C ARG A 56 16.99 -10.18 -0.48
N ASP A 57 16.41 -11.06 -1.28
CA ASP A 57 17.06 -11.66 -2.44
C ASP A 57 16.83 -10.86 -3.74
N GLN A 58 15.96 -9.84 -3.71
CA GLN A 58 15.66 -9.02 -4.89
C GLN A 58 16.84 -8.08 -5.26
N PRO A 59 17.07 -7.84 -6.56
CA PRO A 59 18.16 -6.98 -7.01
C PRO A 59 17.96 -5.48 -6.70
N GLN A 60 16.72 -5.05 -6.47
CA GLN A 60 16.34 -3.67 -6.13
C GLN A 60 16.65 -3.29 -4.67
N GLY A 61 17.33 -4.17 -3.93
CA GLY A 61 17.80 -3.92 -2.58
C GLY A 61 16.78 -4.27 -1.50
N PRO A 62 17.12 -4.05 -0.20
CA PRO A 62 16.38 -4.63 0.92
C PRO A 62 15.13 -3.83 1.33
N LEU A 63 14.47 -3.18 0.37
CA LEU A 63 13.26 -2.39 0.57
C LEU A 63 12.18 -2.85 -0.42
N GLY A 64 11.01 -3.23 0.08
CA GLY A 64 9.87 -3.60 -0.75
C GLY A 64 8.59 -2.92 -0.27
N ILE A 65 7.55 -3.01 -1.09
CA ILE A 65 6.20 -2.60 -0.69
C ILE A 65 5.40 -3.86 -0.40
N ILE A 66 4.77 -3.94 0.76
CA ILE A 66 3.85 -5.01 1.11
C ILE A 66 2.41 -4.52 0.98
N LYS A 67 1.54 -5.42 0.52
CA LYS A 67 0.10 -5.24 0.48
C LYS A 67 -0.51 -6.01 1.64
N VAL A 68 -1.17 -5.28 2.53
CA VAL A 68 -1.91 -5.82 3.68
C VAL A 68 -3.39 -5.77 3.34
N ILE A 69 -4.00 -6.94 3.23
CA ILE A 69 -5.41 -7.08 2.84
C ILE A 69 -6.22 -7.40 4.09
N LEU A 70 -7.26 -6.61 4.33
CA LEU A 70 -8.17 -6.78 5.46
C LEU A 70 -9.34 -7.69 5.08
N ARG A 71 -9.80 -8.48 6.04
CA ARG A 71 -11.05 -9.24 5.91
C ARG A 71 -12.19 -8.28 5.61
N ARG A 72 -13.18 -8.71 4.83
CA ARG A 72 -14.38 -7.91 4.50
C ARG A 72 -15.06 -7.32 5.74
N ASP A 73 -15.18 -8.12 6.80
CA ASP A 73 -15.78 -7.72 8.08
C ASP A 73 -14.95 -6.66 8.85
N ALA A 74 -13.73 -6.38 8.40
CA ALA A 74 -12.74 -5.51 9.03
C ALA A 74 -12.44 -4.23 8.23
N TRP A 75 -13.21 -3.92 7.19
CA TRP A 75 -13.01 -2.72 6.36
C TRP A 75 -13.29 -1.40 7.11
N ALA A 76 -14.04 -1.46 8.21
CA ALA A 76 -14.29 -0.28 9.03
C ALA A 76 -12.97 0.34 9.53
N LYS A 77 -12.90 1.68 9.50
CA LYS A 77 -11.68 2.44 9.89
C LYS A 77 -11.15 2.06 11.27
N SER A 78 -12.04 1.70 12.20
CA SER A 78 -11.71 1.28 13.56
C SER A 78 -11.00 -0.07 13.69
N HIS A 79 -11.04 -0.89 12.64
CA HIS A 79 -10.42 -2.22 12.61
C HIS A 79 -9.09 -2.24 11.84
N ARG A 80 -8.67 -1.10 11.26
CA ARG A 80 -7.40 -1.00 10.55
C ARG A 80 -6.24 -1.34 11.50
N PRO A 81 -5.26 -2.15 11.06
CA PRO A 81 -4.20 -2.68 11.91
C PRO A 81 -3.07 -1.67 12.15
N VAL A 82 -3.39 -0.39 12.28
CA VAL A 82 -2.42 0.73 12.33
C VAL A 82 -2.14 1.25 13.73
N ARG A 83 -2.78 0.71 14.78
CA ARG A 83 -2.51 1.17 16.16
C ARG A 83 -1.44 0.32 16.83
N THR A 84 -1.41 -0.98 16.55
CA THR A 84 -0.54 -1.94 17.23
C THR A 84 0.43 -2.61 16.26
N LEU A 85 -0.08 -3.23 15.19
CA LEU A 85 0.74 -4.01 14.25
C LEU A 85 1.55 -3.12 13.30
N PHE A 86 0.87 -2.26 12.53
CA PHE A 86 1.45 -1.37 11.54
C PHE A 86 1.45 0.08 12.03
N LYS A 87 2.04 0.29 13.21
CA LYS A 87 2.01 1.59 13.90
C LYS A 87 2.77 2.68 13.13
N PRO A 88 2.19 3.88 12.95
CA PRO A 88 2.91 5.06 12.47
C PRO A 88 4.18 5.32 13.28
N GLY A 89 5.29 5.57 12.59
CA GLY A 89 6.62 5.75 13.18
C GLY A 89 7.46 4.46 13.26
N ARG A 90 6.84 3.28 13.10
CA ARG A 90 7.56 2.00 12.96
C ARG A 90 7.61 1.54 11.51
N ILE A 91 6.50 1.70 10.81
CA ILE A 91 6.36 1.36 9.39
C ILE A 91 5.61 2.47 8.67
N THR A 92 6.00 2.72 7.41
CA THR A 92 5.44 3.80 6.60
C THR A 92 4.28 3.27 5.77
N LEU A 93 3.09 3.84 5.94
CA LEU A 93 1.95 3.66 5.04
C LEU A 93 2.21 4.53 3.79
N VAL A 94 2.31 3.90 2.62
CA VAL A 94 2.63 4.60 1.35
C VAL A 94 1.44 4.73 0.41
N GLY A 95 0.32 4.06 0.71
CA GLY A 95 -0.88 4.15 -0.11
C GLY A 95 -1.93 3.12 0.29
N GLY A 96 -2.97 3.00 -0.54
CA GLY A 96 -3.99 1.95 -0.47
C GLY A 96 -4.50 1.63 -1.86
N GLY A 97 -4.94 0.38 -2.05
CA GLY A 97 -5.54 -0.09 -3.29
C GLY A 97 -7.05 -0.14 -3.18
N ASP A 98 -7.59 -1.33 -3.45
CA ASP A 98 -9.01 -1.60 -3.29
C ASP A 98 -9.48 -1.46 -1.83
N LEU A 99 -10.80 -1.52 -1.64
CA LEU A 99 -11.40 -1.42 -0.32
C LEU A 99 -10.86 -2.52 0.63
N GLY A 100 -10.16 -2.09 1.68
CA GLY A 100 -9.53 -2.99 2.64
C GLY A 100 -8.07 -3.31 2.33
N GLU A 101 -7.45 -2.68 1.34
CA GLU A 101 -6.04 -2.85 1.02
C GLU A 101 -5.22 -1.66 1.52
N MET A 102 -4.03 -1.96 2.06
CA MET A 102 -3.11 -0.97 2.58
C MET A 102 -1.69 -1.32 2.15
N TYR A 103 -0.94 -0.32 1.67
CA TYR A 103 0.42 -0.50 1.17
C TYR A 103 1.44 0.05 2.16
N PHE A 104 2.41 -0.76 2.55
CA PHE A 104 3.45 -0.35 3.48
C PHE A 104 4.85 -0.57 2.91
N GLU A 105 5.72 0.40 3.13
CA GLU A 105 7.15 0.25 2.88
C GLU A 105 7.76 -0.68 3.95
N ALA A 106 8.47 -1.73 3.54
CA ALA A 106 8.98 -2.74 4.44
C ALA A 106 10.41 -3.17 4.14
N THR A 107 11.14 -3.50 5.20
CA THR A 107 12.44 -4.16 5.17
C THR A 107 12.35 -5.51 5.89
N PRO A 108 13.22 -6.49 5.60
CA PRO A 108 13.17 -7.79 6.28
C PRO A 108 13.20 -7.70 7.82
N PRO A 109 14.06 -6.86 8.45
CA PRO A 109 14.05 -6.71 9.91
C PRO A 109 12.72 -6.18 10.47
N LEU A 110 12.04 -5.32 9.70
CA LEU A 110 10.74 -4.76 10.09
C LEU A 110 9.64 -5.83 10.02
N LEU A 111 9.64 -6.65 8.97
CA LEU A 111 8.71 -7.77 8.81
C LEU A 111 8.89 -8.81 9.92
N ASP A 112 10.14 -9.16 10.25
CA ASP A 112 10.45 -10.05 11.39
C ASP A 112 9.91 -9.49 12.70
N ALA A 113 10.03 -8.17 12.87
CA ALA A 113 9.55 -7.51 14.07
C ALA A 113 8.01 -7.50 14.13
N ILE A 114 7.30 -7.34 13.01
CA ILE A 114 5.83 -7.44 12.95
C ILE A 114 5.39 -8.88 13.21
N ALA A 115 6.09 -9.87 12.65
CA ALA A 115 5.84 -11.28 12.90
C ALA A 115 5.97 -11.63 14.40
N ARG A 116 6.96 -11.05 15.10
CA ARG A 116 7.10 -11.17 16.57
C ARG A 116 5.93 -10.55 17.33
N GLU A 117 5.34 -9.45 16.87
CA GLU A 117 4.13 -8.90 17.49
C GLU A 117 2.92 -9.80 17.23
N ILE A 118 2.70 -10.25 15.98
CA ILE A 118 1.64 -11.21 15.66
C ILE A 118 1.76 -12.46 16.55
N ALA A 119 2.98 -12.95 16.79
CA ALA A 119 3.26 -14.09 17.65
C ALA A 119 2.79 -13.89 19.11
N ARG A 120 2.68 -12.65 19.59
CA ARG A 120 2.22 -12.32 20.95
C ARG A 120 0.71 -12.19 21.08
N ALA A 121 -0.03 -12.18 19.96
CA ALA A 121 -1.50 -12.09 20.00
C ALA A 121 -2.08 -13.25 20.80
N GLU A 122 -3.00 -12.96 21.72
CA GLU A 122 -3.58 -13.97 22.59
C GLU A 122 -4.42 -14.96 21.78
N GLU A 123 -4.20 -16.25 22.05
CA GLU A 123 -4.76 -17.31 21.22
C GLU A 123 -6.21 -17.64 21.57
N HIS A 124 -6.61 -17.33 22.81
CA HIS A 124 -7.93 -17.64 23.34
C HIS A 124 -8.89 -16.45 23.26
N THR A 125 -10.18 -16.75 23.09
CA THR A 125 -11.24 -15.76 23.16
C THR A 125 -11.36 -15.26 24.60
N ARG A 126 -11.11 -13.97 24.80
CA ARG A 126 -11.33 -13.29 26.08
C ARG A 126 -12.73 -12.72 26.12
N THR A 127 -13.40 -12.85 27.25
CA THR A 127 -14.73 -12.28 27.47
C THR A 127 -14.70 -11.20 28.55
N LYS A 128 -15.66 -10.28 28.48
CA LYS A 128 -15.97 -9.31 29.54
C LYS A 128 -17.47 -9.33 29.78
N LEU A 129 -17.91 -9.16 31.02
CA LEU A 129 -19.32 -8.98 31.33
C LEU A 129 -19.78 -7.61 30.80
N ASP A 130 -20.81 -7.61 29.96
CA ASP A 130 -21.53 -6.39 29.60
C ASP A 130 -22.55 -6.08 30.70
N GLU A 131 -22.28 -5.03 31.47
CA GLU A 131 -23.10 -4.60 32.62
C GLU A 131 -24.55 -4.25 32.23
N ARG A 132 -24.78 -3.86 30.97
CA ARG A 132 -26.13 -3.49 30.50
C ARG A 132 -26.98 -4.70 30.14
N THR A 133 -26.35 -5.75 29.61
CA THR A 133 -27.06 -6.96 29.13
C THR A 133 -26.90 -8.16 30.04
N GLY A 134 -25.98 -8.11 31.01
CA GLY A 134 -25.62 -9.23 31.88
C GLY A 134 -24.94 -10.39 31.15
N ARG A 135 -24.58 -10.22 29.87
CA ARG A 135 -24.00 -11.28 29.03
C ARG A 135 -22.49 -11.16 28.96
N GLN A 136 -21.81 -12.30 28.87
CA GLN A 136 -20.39 -12.31 28.52
C GLN A 136 -20.22 -12.03 27.03
N VAL A 137 -19.47 -10.98 26.70
CA VAL A 137 -19.19 -10.57 25.32
C VAL A 137 -17.68 -10.67 25.02
N PRO A 138 -17.28 -11.05 23.78
CA PRO A 138 -15.88 -11.06 23.39
C PRO A 138 -15.22 -9.68 23.56
N HIS A 139 -14.05 -9.67 24.18
CA HIS A 139 -13.29 -8.46 24.51
C HIS A 139 -11.78 -8.70 24.23
N PRO A 140 -11.38 -8.70 22.94
CA PRO A 140 -10.01 -8.99 22.56
C PRO A 140 -9.06 -7.83 22.93
N THR A 141 -7.76 -8.12 22.99
CA THR A 141 -6.74 -7.07 22.96
C THR A 141 -6.72 -6.38 21.59
N SER A 142 -6.08 -5.22 21.50
CA SER A 142 -5.81 -4.57 20.21
C SER A 142 -5.06 -5.53 19.28
N LEU A 143 -4.10 -6.28 19.82
CA LEU A 143 -3.23 -7.15 19.04
C LEU A 143 -3.99 -8.32 18.41
N LYS A 144 -4.88 -9.00 19.17
CA LYS A 144 -5.74 -10.06 18.59
C LYS A 144 -6.74 -9.49 17.58
N SER A 145 -7.33 -8.33 17.88
CA SER A 145 -8.28 -7.68 16.97
C SER A 145 -7.63 -7.30 15.65
N GLU A 146 -6.46 -6.65 15.68
CA GLU A 146 -5.73 -6.26 14.46
C GLU A 146 -5.15 -7.47 13.71
N THR A 147 -4.62 -8.47 14.42
CA THR A 147 -4.13 -9.72 13.79
C THR A 147 -5.28 -10.45 13.10
N GLY A 148 -6.46 -10.49 13.73
CA GLY A 148 -7.65 -11.11 13.15
C GLY A 148 -8.31 -10.27 12.05
N ALA A 149 -8.01 -8.97 11.97
CA ALA A 149 -8.52 -8.08 10.92
C ALA A 149 -7.80 -8.29 9.59
N VAL A 150 -6.50 -8.62 9.64
CA VAL A 150 -5.70 -8.93 8.44
C VAL A 150 -6.11 -10.29 7.90
N GLU A 151 -6.45 -10.35 6.61
CA GLU A 151 -6.73 -11.58 5.88
C GLU A 151 -5.45 -12.21 5.35
N ARG A 152 -4.63 -11.43 4.66
CA ARG A 152 -3.33 -11.87 4.14
C ARG A 152 -2.36 -10.71 3.95
N ILE A 153 -1.09 -11.05 3.87
CA ILE A 153 0.00 -10.12 3.58
C ILE A 153 0.77 -10.68 2.37
N GLU A 154 0.93 -9.85 1.35
CA GLU A 154 1.66 -10.21 0.13
C GLU A 154 2.64 -9.11 -0.28
N LEU A 155 3.63 -9.48 -1.11
CA LEU A 155 4.53 -8.52 -1.72
C LEU A 155 3.79 -7.82 -2.85
N TYR A 156 3.90 -6.49 -2.95
CA TYR A 156 3.32 -5.74 -4.05
C TYR A 156 4.03 -6.09 -5.37
N GLY A 157 3.30 -6.72 -6.28
CA GLY A 157 3.82 -7.44 -7.44
C GLY A 157 3.45 -6.83 -8.79
N PRO A 158 3.88 -7.43 -9.91
CA PRO A 158 3.49 -7.03 -11.26
C PRO A 158 1.98 -7.01 -11.50
N GLU A 159 1.25 -7.94 -10.89
CA GLU A 159 -0.21 -8.08 -10.94
C GLU A 159 -0.95 -6.88 -10.32
N ASP A 160 -0.31 -6.14 -9.43
CA ASP A 160 -0.88 -4.96 -8.78
C ASP A 160 -0.66 -3.67 -9.59
N ARG A 161 0.17 -3.71 -10.64
CA ARG A 161 0.64 -2.50 -11.36
C ARG A 161 -0.19 -2.12 -12.57
N ARG A 162 -0.90 -3.08 -13.18
CA ARG A 162 -1.63 -2.89 -14.45
C ARG A 162 -2.61 -4.03 -14.69
N ASP A 163 -3.78 -3.65 -15.17
CA ASP A 163 -4.89 -4.53 -15.56
C ASP A 163 -4.93 -4.82 -17.08
N PHE A 164 -3.99 -4.24 -17.85
CA PHE A 164 -3.94 -4.35 -19.31
C PHE A 164 -2.70 -5.10 -19.83
N SER A 165 -2.83 -5.69 -21.01
CA SER A 165 -1.75 -6.43 -21.68
C SER A 165 -0.74 -5.50 -22.37
N VAL A 166 0.44 -6.04 -22.68
CA VAL A 166 1.48 -5.28 -23.40
C VAL A 166 0.98 -4.87 -24.79
N GLU A 167 0.20 -5.72 -25.46
CA GLU A 167 -0.37 -5.46 -26.78
C GLU A 167 -1.37 -4.31 -26.74
N ALA A 168 -2.24 -4.28 -25.71
CA ALA A 168 -3.14 -3.16 -25.46
C ALA A 168 -2.34 -1.86 -25.25
N ALA A 169 -1.25 -1.94 -24.47
CA ALA A 169 -0.38 -0.80 -24.23
C ALA A 169 0.26 -0.25 -25.53
N VAL A 170 0.79 -1.13 -26.38
CA VAL A 170 1.40 -0.69 -27.65
C VAL A 170 0.34 -0.07 -28.57
N THR A 171 -0.86 -0.63 -28.58
CA THR A 171 -1.99 -0.13 -29.37
C THR A 171 -2.39 1.28 -28.95
N TRP A 172 -2.50 1.53 -27.64
CA TRP A 172 -2.84 2.86 -27.12
C TRP A 172 -1.75 3.90 -27.40
N LEU A 173 -0.47 3.55 -27.24
CA LEU A 173 0.64 4.46 -27.58
C LEU A 173 0.72 4.80 -29.06
N SER A 174 0.34 3.86 -29.92
CA SER A 174 0.39 4.05 -31.37
C SER A 174 -0.78 4.88 -31.91
N ASN A 175 -1.80 5.12 -31.08
CA ASN A 175 -2.95 5.92 -31.48
C ASN A 175 -2.62 7.42 -31.40
N PRO A 176 -2.65 8.16 -32.51
CA PRO A 176 -2.29 9.59 -32.53
C PRO A 176 -3.26 10.48 -31.75
N VAL A 177 -4.44 9.97 -31.37
CA VAL A 177 -5.41 10.70 -30.54
C VAL A 177 -5.07 10.61 -29.04
N THR A 178 -4.25 9.63 -28.63
CA THR A 178 -3.72 9.58 -27.26
C THR A 178 -2.46 10.45 -27.18
N GLY A 179 -2.16 11.04 -26.01
CA GLY A 179 -1.01 11.93 -25.81
C GLY A 179 0.38 11.30 -26.05
N SER A 180 0.43 10.07 -26.57
CA SER A 180 1.66 9.32 -26.90
C SER A 180 2.59 9.11 -25.70
N SER A 181 2.04 9.13 -24.48
CA SER A 181 2.78 8.91 -23.24
C SER A 181 1.92 8.18 -22.22
N TYR A 182 2.56 7.37 -21.38
CA TYR A 182 1.97 6.80 -20.17
C TYR A 182 2.17 7.71 -18.97
N GLN A 183 1.12 7.93 -18.21
CA GLN A 183 1.25 8.41 -16.84
C GLN A 183 1.45 7.19 -15.95
N VAL A 184 2.55 7.17 -15.21
CA VAL A 184 2.90 6.08 -14.29
C VAL A 184 2.87 6.66 -12.89
N GLU A 185 1.99 6.12 -12.07
CA GLU A 185 1.93 6.40 -10.64
C GLU A 185 3.00 5.61 -9.90
N LEU A 186 3.66 6.26 -8.94
CA LEU A 186 4.74 5.72 -8.14
C LEU A 186 4.42 5.95 -6.67
N PHE A 187 4.86 5.06 -5.77
CA PHE A 187 4.76 5.32 -4.33
C PHE A 187 5.61 6.50 -3.86
N GLU A 188 6.77 6.70 -4.50
CA GLU A 188 7.65 7.85 -4.31
C GLU A 188 8.37 8.13 -5.63
N VAL A 189 8.42 9.38 -6.07
CA VAL A 189 9.31 9.77 -7.17
C VAL A 189 10.69 10.07 -6.59
N PRO A 190 11.79 9.46 -7.10
CA PRO A 190 13.13 9.74 -6.62
C PRO A 190 13.41 11.25 -6.52
N PRO A 191 13.88 11.75 -5.37
CA PRO A 191 14.19 13.17 -5.24
C PRO A 191 15.48 13.50 -6.02
N PRO A 192 15.83 14.79 -6.17
CA PRO A 192 17.11 15.18 -6.75
C PRO A 192 18.30 14.51 -6.03
N HIS A 193 19.36 14.19 -6.77
CA HIS A 193 20.47 13.33 -6.31
C HIS A 193 21.17 13.84 -5.06
N ASP A 194 21.28 15.14 -4.90
CA ASP A 194 21.89 15.83 -3.75
C ASP A 194 21.19 15.53 -2.41
N THR A 195 19.92 15.09 -2.45
CA THR A 195 19.14 14.77 -1.25
C THR A 195 19.14 13.28 -0.88
N TRP A 196 19.80 12.43 -1.67
CA TRP A 196 19.75 10.97 -1.49
C TRP A 196 20.42 10.52 -0.19
N ASP A 197 21.46 11.21 0.26
CA ASP A 197 22.19 10.90 1.50
C ASP A 197 21.31 10.97 2.74
N ALA A 198 20.31 11.84 2.74
CA ALA A 198 19.35 11.95 3.84
C ALA A 198 18.31 10.80 3.89
N LYS A 199 18.19 9.98 2.83
CA LYS A 199 17.14 8.96 2.69
C LYS A 199 17.56 7.56 3.16
N GLY A 200 18.86 7.33 3.39
CA GLY A 200 19.43 6.06 3.85
C GLY A 200 19.68 5.03 2.73
N GLY A 201 20.63 4.11 2.97
CA GLY A 201 21.19 3.24 1.91
C GLY A 201 20.20 2.35 1.17
N ALA A 202 19.16 1.84 1.86
CA ALA A 202 18.14 1.00 1.21
C ALA A 202 17.34 1.78 0.15
N ARG A 203 16.94 3.03 0.45
CA ARG A 203 16.25 3.90 -0.50
C ARG A 203 17.15 4.36 -1.63
N GLN A 204 18.40 4.70 -1.33
CA GLN A 204 19.38 5.07 -2.37
C GLN A 204 19.55 3.96 -3.41
N HIS A 205 19.64 2.71 -2.96
CA HIS A 205 19.75 1.56 -3.85
C HIS A 205 18.49 1.38 -4.71
N LEU A 206 17.30 1.57 -4.12
CA LEU A 206 16.04 1.56 -4.87
C LEU A 206 16.00 2.66 -5.94
N TYR A 207 16.35 3.90 -5.60
CA TYR A 207 16.37 5.00 -6.56
C TYR A 207 17.38 4.76 -7.70
N ARG A 208 18.57 4.24 -7.36
CA ARG A 208 19.59 3.91 -8.35
C ARG A 208 19.10 2.85 -9.32
N THR A 209 18.60 1.73 -8.80
CA THR A 209 18.11 0.61 -9.64
C THR A 209 16.89 1.01 -10.48
N PHE A 210 16.04 1.92 -9.99
CA PHE A 210 14.96 2.50 -10.77
C PHE A 210 15.48 3.32 -11.98
N LEU A 211 16.43 4.23 -11.75
CA LEU A 211 17.01 5.05 -12.83
C LEU A 211 17.83 4.21 -13.82
N GLU A 212 18.60 3.25 -13.34
CA GLU A 212 19.32 2.28 -14.18
C GLU A 212 18.36 1.45 -15.01
N GLY A 213 17.24 1.02 -14.44
CA GLY A 213 16.18 0.29 -15.15
C GLY A 213 15.55 1.11 -16.27
N LEU A 214 15.30 2.41 -16.05
CA LEU A 214 14.82 3.32 -17.10
C LEU A 214 15.87 3.51 -18.20
N ALA A 215 17.14 3.69 -17.84
CA ALA A 215 18.23 3.87 -18.79
C ALA A 215 18.47 2.60 -19.64
N ALA A 216 18.26 1.41 -19.06
CA ALA A 216 18.43 0.12 -19.73
C ALA A 216 17.41 -0.13 -20.86
N VAL A 217 16.29 0.61 -20.90
CA VAL A 217 15.30 0.51 -22.00
C VAL A 217 15.89 1.01 -23.34
N GLY A 218 16.90 1.89 -23.30
CA GLY A 218 17.63 2.34 -24.47
C GLY A 218 17.16 3.68 -25.05
N GLN A 219 17.68 4.00 -26.24
CA GLN A 219 17.39 5.26 -26.93
C GLN A 219 15.93 5.30 -27.39
N GLY A 220 15.24 6.41 -27.11
CA GLY A 220 13.83 6.63 -27.46
C GLY A 220 12.89 6.73 -26.25
N LEU A 221 13.35 6.41 -25.04
CA LEU A 221 12.59 6.67 -23.81
C LEU A 221 12.80 8.11 -23.34
N SER A 222 11.72 8.84 -23.10
CA SER A 222 11.75 10.13 -22.41
C SER A 222 10.86 10.06 -21.17
N VAL A 223 11.42 10.43 -20.02
CA VAL A 223 10.71 10.41 -18.75
C VAL A 223 10.67 11.81 -18.17
N PHE A 224 9.47 12.29 -17.84
CA PHE A 224 9.26 13.61 -17.26
C PHE A 224 8.58 13.47 -15.92
N ARG A 225 9.05 14.20 -14.90
CA ARG A 225 8.30 14.36 -13.66
C ARG A 225 7.09 15.24 -13.93
N LEU A 226 5.90 14.81 -13.52
CA LEU A 226 4.71 15.63 -13.64
C LEU A 226 4.59 16.55 -12.42
N PRO A 227 4.13 17.80 -12.60
CA PRO A 227 3.78 18.67 -11.48
C PRO A 227 2.63 18.00 -10.70
N ARG A 228 2.69 18.09 -9.38
CA ARG A 228 1.76 17.44 -8.46
C ARG A 228 1.16 18.48 -7.51
N SER A 229 -0.15 18.47 -7.35
CA SER A 229 -0.84 19.13 -6.23
C SER A 229 -0.72 18.30 -4.94
N GLU A 230 -0.94 18.90 -3.76
CA GLU A 230 -0.72 18.19 -2.48
C GLU A 230 -1.44 16.83 -2.39
N ASN A 231 -2.60 16.70 -3.05
CA ASN A 231 -3.49 15.54 -2.97
C ASN A 231 -3.35 14.50 -4.11
N GLU A 232 -2.51 14.74 -5.12
CA GLU A 232 -2.36 13.79 -6.24
C GLU A 232 -1.24 12.80 -5.98
N ASP A 233 -1.34 11.56 -6.43
CA ASP A 233 -0.26 10.60 -6.26
C ASP A 233 1.00 10.97 -7.06
N PRO A 234 2.21 10.55 -6.63
CA PRO A 234 3.44 10.87 -7.33
C PRO A 234 3.44 10.25 -8.74
N GLN A 235 3.55 11.07 -9.78
CA GLN A 235 3.47 10.59 -11.17
C GLN A 235 4.67 11.01 -12.02
N ILE A 236 4.98 10.16 -13.00
CA ILE A 236 5.88 10.46 -14.11
C ILE A 236 5.16 10.23 -15.44
N ALA A 237 5.50 11.02 -16.45
CA ALA A 237 5.13 10.73 -17.83
C ALA A 237 6.27 9.98 -18.51
N VAL A 238 5.96 8.80 -19.06
CA VAL A 238 6.88 7.96 -19.82
C VAL A 238 6.44 7.99 -21.28
N ARG A 239 7.28 8.53 -22.14
CA ARG A 239 7.06 8.61 -23.59
C ARG A 239 8.07 7.74 -24.31
N VAL A 240 7.58 6.97 -25.28
CA VAL A 240 8.42 6.20 -26.20
C VAL A 240 8.37 6.88 -27.56
N ALA A 241 9.49 7.43 -28.00
CA ALA A 241 9.67 8.02 -29.31
C ALA A 241 10.41 7.02 -30.22
N ARG A 242 10.08 7.04 -31.52
CA ARG A 242 10.94 6.40 -32.52
C ARG A 242 12.26 7.17 -32.56
N THR A 243 13.36 6.48 -32.31
CA THR A 243 14.70 7.06 -32.41
C THR A 243 14.94 7.49 -33.85
N ALA A 244 14.80 8.77 -34.13
CA ALA A 244 15.26 9.37 -35.38
C ALA A 244 16.74 9.69 -35.23
N ALA A 245 17.61 8.68 -35.25
CA ALA A 245 19.02 8.88 -35.53
C ALA A 245 19.32 8.14 -36.83
N PRO A 246 19.80 8.82 -37.90
CA PRO A 246 20.33 8.11 -39.04
C PRO A 246 21.55 7.32 -38.59
N VAL A 247 21.69 6.11 -39.10
CA VAL A 247 22.98 5.42 -39.11
C VAL A 247 23.93 6.31 -39.92
N LEU A 248 24.95 6.88 -39.26
CA LEU A 248 26.14 7.43 -39.90
C LEU A 248 27.30 6.50 -39.60
#